data_AF-A0A533V6E7-F1
#
_entry.id   AF-A0A533V6E7-F1
#
_cell.length_a   1.000
_cell.length_b   1.000
_cell.length_c   1.000
_cell.angle_alpha   90.00
_cell.angle_beta   90.00
_cell.angle_gamma   90.00
#
_symmetry.space_group_name_H-M   'P 1'
#
loop_
_entity.id
_entity.type
_entity.pdbx_description
1 polymer ?
#
loop_
_entity_poly.entity_id
_entity_poly.type
_entity_poly.pdbx_seq_one_letter_code
_entity_poly.pdbx_strand_id
1 'polypeptide(L)'
;MYDNHQFHTSSWFNPQRGTGFPSFLFQNNPAYPPGSGGGPKYTPAKAWWTDWWNQAVKDTNGTDGWTLQVEFMKKIIDTLDSHKSTLGYEILSEPQVHNVDQWEKIGKYNTFMVNELRKFTNKVLAYSMNIPVDLRSPINLTAENLAKMKPQNSTNVVFKISIYGLPSGSYQQQRLNTFLKASNITGVPLYIGEWNNVLREQTINEEGNAVFQINPFESDINQQEANLFVKTFKDLGIWGLAYWKWDYVTQQTPNFNLISIGKNGDIITNKYFGQLQAALENNYGNKASQ
;
A
#
# COMPACT_ATOMS: atom_id res chain seq x y z
N MET A 1 -11.94 0.67 -5.55
CA MET A 1 -11.46 0.65 -4.17
C MET A 1 -10.93 2.04 -3.89
N TYR A 2 -11.34 2.70 -2.81
CA TYR A 2 -10.80 3.99 -2.39
C TYR A 2 -9.66 3.75 -1.41
N ASP A 3 -8.46 4.20 -1.75
CA ASP A 3 -7.25 4.00 -0.94
C ASP A 3 -7.02 5.18 0.01
N ASN A 4 -6.99 4.91 1.32
CA ASN A 4 -6.51 5.86 2.31
C ASN A 4 -4.98 5.84 2.36
N HIS A 5 -4.39 6.49 1.36
CA HIS A 5 -2.98 6.41 1.04
C HIS A 5 -2.10 7.25 1.98
N GLN A 6 -0.90 6.75 2.26
CA GLN A 6 0.19 7.56 2.81
C GLN A 6 1.51 7.15 2.16
N PHE A 7 2.41 8.12 2.00
CA PHE A 7 3.79 7.88 1.64
C PHE A 7 4.67 8.73 2.55
N HIS A 8 5.65 8.10 3.20
CA HIS A 8 6.49 8.75 4.21
C HIS A 8 5.67 9.44 5.32
N THR A 9 4.55 8.84 5.73
CA THR A 9 3.67 9.28 6.83
C THR A 9 2.91 10.59 6.56
N SER A 10 3.60 11.67 6.23
CA SER A 10 3.02 13.00 6.07
C SER A 10 3.97 13.95 5.33
N SER A 11 3.40 14.96 4.67
CA SER A 11 4.15 16.12 4.18
C SER A 11 4.83 16.91 5.30
N TRP A 12 4.40 16.75 6.56
CA TRP A 12 5.07 17.34 7.72
C TRP A 12 6.51 16.82 7.88
N PHE A 13 6.70 15.49 7.80
CA PHE A 13 8.03 14.90 7.90
C PHE A 13 8.81 14.97 6.58
N ASN A 14 8.11 14.83 5.44
CA ASN A 14 8.72 14.92 4.11
C ASN A 14 8.03 15.99 3.25
N PRO A 15 8.43 17.27 3.33
CA PRO A 15 7.77 18.35 2.59
C PRO A 15 7.80 18.19 1.07
N GLN A 16 8.79 17.46 0.54
CA GLN A 16 8.97 17.31 -0.90
C GLN A 16 8.08 16.22 -1.50
N ARG A 17 7.79 15.15 -0.74
CA ARG A 17 7.19 13.92 -1.28
C ARG A 17 6.16 13.25 -0.38
N GLY A 18 6.10 13.63 0.88
CA GLY A 18 5.25 12.98 1.88
C GLY A 18 3.77 13.27 1.67
N THR A 19 2.93 12.28 1.88
CA THR A 19 1.47 12.37 1.81
C THR A 19 0.86 11.47 2.89
N GLY A 20 -0.43 11.70 3.22
CA GLY A 20 -1.15 10.92 4.22
C GLY A 20 -1.64 11.77 5.36
N PHE A 21 -1.06 11.59 6.55
CA PHE A 21 -1.57 12.19 7.78
C PHE A 21 -1.46 13.72 7.79
N PRO A 22 -2.47 14.45 8.29
CA PRO A 22 -2.47 15.90 8.32
C PRO A 22 -1.50 16.47 9.38
N SER A 23 -0.92 17.63 9.09
CA SER A 23 0.11 18.28 9.93
C SER A 23 -0.32 18.52 11.38
N PHE A 24 -1.63 18.68 11.64
CA PHE A 24 -2.12 18.94 12.98
C PHE A 24 -1.92 17.78 13.96
N LEU A 25 -1.67 16.56 13.47
CA LEU A 25 -1.32 15.39 14.28
C LEU A 25 0.17 15.36 14.70
N PHE A 26 0.95 16.32 14.24
CA PHE A 26 2.38 16.41 14.46
C PHE A 26 2.77 17.68 15.21
N GLN A 27 2.08 18.78 14.89
CA GLN A 27 2.31 20.08 15.50
C GLN A 27 2.21 19.98 17.03
N ASN A 28 3.06 20.74 17.73
CA ASN A 28 3.13 20.81 19.19
C ASN A 28 3.72 19.57 19.90
N ASN A 29 4.33 18.63 19.17
CA ASN A 29 5.16 17.59 19.78
C ASN A 29 6.63 17.73 19.35
N PRO A 30 7.57 18.01 20.27
CA PRO A 30 8.99 18.17 19.93
C PRO A 30 9.65 16.89 19.42
N ALA A 31 9.05 15.72 19.65
CA ALA A 31 9.53 14.46 19.07
C ALA A 31 9.23 14.34 17.56
N TYR A 32 8.38 15.20 17.01
CA TYR A 32 7.95 15.18 15.60
C TYR A 32 8.37 16.47 14.85
N PRO A 33 9.66 16.81 14.77
CA PRO A 33 10.09 18.02 14.07
C PRO A 33 9.73 17.98 12.57
N PRO A 34 9.38 19.12 11.95
CA PRO A 34 9.10 19.17 10.52
C PRO A 34 10.36 18.89 9.68
N GLY A 35 10.18 18.33 8.48
CA GLY A 35 11.29 18.09 7.55
C GLY A 35 12.28 17.00 7.98
N SER A 36 11.93 16.18 8.96
CA SER A 36 12.85 15.23 9.59
C SER A 36 12.78 13.80 9.04
N GLY A 37 12.19 13.60 7.86
CA GLY A 37 12.15 12.30 7.19
C GLY A 37 10.75 11.76 6.95
N GLY A 38 10.34 10.67 7.59
CA GLY A 38 8.96 10.14 7.47
C GLY A 38 8.86 8.70 6.98
N GLY A 39 9.93 8.15 6.42
CA GLY A 39 10.05 6.72 6.12
C GLY A 39 10.61 5.89 7.30
N PRO A 40 10.63 4.54 7.19
CA PRO A 40 10.95 3.64 8.30
C PRO A 40 12.32 3.84 8.97
N LYS A 41 13.29 4.38 8.24
CA LYS A 41 14.65 4.62 8.74
C LYS A 41 14.79 5.84 9.66
N TYR A 42 13.78 6.70 9.73
CA TYR A 42 13.88 7.97 10.44
C TYR A 42 13.29 7.88 11.86
N THR A 43 14.04 8.37 12.86
CA THR A 43 13.63 8.35 14.27
C THR A 43 12.29 9.02 14.54
N PRO A 44 11.99 10.22 13.99
CA PRO A 44 10.69 10.87 14.23
C PRO A 44 9.51 10.08 13.67
N ALA A 45 9.67 9.41 12.51
CA ALA A 45 8.66 8.51 11.97
C ALA A 45 8.43 7.32 12.90
N LYS A 46 9.52 6.71 13.40
CA LYS A 46 9.45 5.61 14.39
C LYS A 46 8.70 6.03 15.66
N ALA A 47 8.99 7.21 16.19
CA ALA A 47 8.30 7.74 17.37
C ALA A 47 6.81 7.91 17.08
N TRP A 48 6.47 8.62 16.00
CA TRP A 48 5.07 8.90 15.65
C TRP A 48 4.26 7.62 15.40
N TRP A 49 4.77 6.65 14.64
CA TRP A 49 4.07 5.38 14.41
C TRP A 49 3.93 4.55 15.69
N THR A 50 4.93 4.58 16.56
CA THR A 50 4.82 3.92 17.88
C THR A 50 3.70 4.54 18.71
N ASP A 51 3.62 5.87 18.75
CA ASP A 51 2.58 6.59 19.46
C ASP A 51 1.20 6.39 18.81
N TRP A 52 1.14 6.33 17.48
CA TRP A 52 -0.06 6.00 16.72
C TRP A 52 -0.60 4.62 17.10
N TRP A 53 0.26 3.60 17.16
CA TRP A 53 -0.13 2.24 17.60
C TRP A 53 -0.53 2.15 19.07
N ASN A 54 -0.08 3.10 19.89
CA ASN A 54 -0.45 3.20 21.30
C ASN A 54 -1.66 4.15 21.54
N GLN A 55 -2.33 4.67 20.50
CA GLN A 55 -3.39 5.68 20.60
C GLN A 55 -2.96 6.96 21.36
N ALA A 56 -1.67 7.30 21.30
CA ALA A 56 -1.10 8.46 21.99
C ALA A 56 -1.07 9.71 21.10
N VAL A 57 -1.24 9.57 19.78
CA VAL A 57 -1.41 10.71 18.86
C VAL A 57 -2.82 11.26 18.99
N LYS A 58 -2.93 12.57 19.30
CA LYS A 58 -4.21 13.25 19.57
C LYS A 58 -4.26 14.61 18.88
N ASP A 59 -5.47 15.10 18.60
CA ASP A 59 -5.66 16.51 18.23
C ASP A 59 -5.55 17.44 19.46
N THR A 60 -5.73 18.74 19.23
CA THR A 60 -5.71 19.77 20.28
C THR A 60 -6.85 19.63 21.30
N ASN A 61 -7.91 18.91 20.97
CA ASN A 61 -9.06 18.65 21.85
C ASN A 61 -8.89 17.36 22.66
N GLY A 62 -7.81 16.60 22.42
CA GLY A 62 -7.54 15.33 23.08
C GLY A 62 -8.21 14.11 22.43
N THR A 63 -8.84 14.28 21.27
CA THR A 63 -9.42 13.19 20.47
C THR A 63 -8.28 12.37 19.87
N ASP A 64 -8.32 11.05 20.03
CA ASP A 64 -7.28 10.17 19.49
C ASP A 64 -7.32 10.07 17.96
N GLY A 65 -6.15 9.79 17.38
CA GLY A 65 -5.96 9.70 15.95
C GLY A 65 -6.82 8.66 15.26
N TRP A 66 -7.12 7.52 15.90
CA TRP A 66 -7.94 6.47 15.28
C TRP A 66 -9.39 6.96 15.15
N THR A 67 -9.92 7.59 16.20
CA THR A 67 -11.26 8.21 16.16
C THR A 67 -11.34 9.28 15.07
N LEU A 68 -10.34 10.17 14.97
CA LEU A 68 -10.29 11.20 13.93
C LEU A 68 -10.27 10.60 12.51
N GLN A 69 -9.55 9.49 12.32
CA GLN A 69 -9.51 8.79 11.04
C GLN A 69 -10.86 8.14 10.70
N VAL A 70 -11.57 7.57 11.67
CA VAL A 70 -12.94 7.06 11.47
C VAL A 70 -13.87 8.19 11.02
N GLU A 71 -13.81 9.35 11.65
CA GLU A 71 -14.63 10.51 11.27
C GLU A 71 -14.32 11.00 9.86
N PHE A 72 -13.05 11.01 9.47
CA PHE A 72 -12.65 11.30 8.09
C PHE A 72 -13.21 10.28 7.11
N MET A 73 -12.99 8.99 7.36
CA MET A 73 -13.46 7.90 6.49
C MET A 73 -14.98 7.85 6.38
N LYS A 74 -15.71 8.17 7.47
CA LYS A 74 -17.17 8.28 7.45
C LYS A 74 -17.66 9.28 6.41
N LYS A 75 -17.05 10.47 6.32
CA LYS A 75 -17.42 11.49 5.32
C LYS A 75 -17.25 10.97 3.88
N ILE A 76 -16.20 10.19 3.66
CA ILE A 76 -15.93 9.54 2.36
C ILE A 76 -16.99 8.46 2.07
N ILE A 77 -17.32 7.63 3.05
CA ILE A 77 -18.35 6.58 2.94
C ILE A 77 -19.72 7.21 2.65
N ASP A 78 -20.14 8.20 3.44
CA ASP A 78 -21.43 8.89 3.27
C ASP A 78 -21.59 9.47 1.86
N THR A 79 -20.48 9.88 1.24
CA THR A 79 -20.46 10.41 -0.13
C THR A 79 -20.50 9.31 -1.19
N LEU A 80 -19.78 8.19 -0.98
CA LEU A 80 -19.42 7.28 -2.07
C LEU A 80 -20.12 5.92 -2.01
N ASP A 81 -20.66 5.50 -0.86
CA ASP A 81 -21.12 4.12 -0.64
C ASP A 81 -22.30 3.74 -1.54
N SER A 82 -23.19 4.70 -1.80
CA SER A 82 -24.37 4.54 -2.64
C SER A 82 -24.03 4.29 -4.13
N HIS A 83 -22.82 4.63 -4.57
CA HIS A 83 -22.40 4.41 -5.95
C HIS A 83 -22.13 2.92 -6.20
N LYS A 84 -22.74 2.36 -7.25
CA LYS A 84 -22.55 0.94 -7.63
C LYS A 84 -21.11 0.57 -7.97
N SER A 85 -20.35 1.53 -8.50
CA SER A 85 -18.92 1.37 -8.82
C SER A 85 -18.00 1.40 -7.59
N THR A 86 -18.52 1.80 -6.43
CA THR A 86 -17.76 1.76 -5.18
C THR A 86 -17.63 0.31 -4.70
N LEU A 87 -16.43 -0.25 -4.91
CA LEU A 87 -16.07 -1.60 -4.47
C LEU A 87 -15.84 -1.68 -2.95
N GLY A 88 -15.22 -0.65 -2.36
CA GLY A 88 -14.77 -0.69 -0.97
C GLY A 88 -13.70 0.35 -0.66
N TYR A 89 -13.11 0.22 0.53
CA TYR A 89 -12.17 1.17 1.14
C TYR A 89 -10.95 0.46 1.74
N GLU A 90 -9.75 0.98 1.48
CA GLU A 90 -8.55 0.62 2.23
C GLU A 90 -8.45 1.48 3.48
N ILE A 91 -8.23 0.84 4.63
CA ILE A 91 -8.23 1.51 5.93
C ILE A 91 -7.02 2.43 6.05
N LEU A 92 -5.84 1.93 5.71
CA LEU A 92 -4.56 2.65 5.76
C LEU A 92 -3.53 1.91 4.94
N SER A 93 -2.98 2.58 3.93
CA SER A 93 -1.94 1.99 3.07
C SER A 93 -0.60 1.87 3.80
N GLU A 94 0.02 0.70 3.65
CA GLU A 94 1.41 0.41 4.02
C GLU A 94 1.85 0.95 5.41
N PRO A 95 1.15 0.61 6.51
CA PRO A 95 1.50 1.08 7.85
C PRO A 95 2.94 0.71 8.26
N GLN A 96 3.63 1.61 8.96
CA GLN A 96 5.01 1.35 9.37
C GLN A 96 5.09 0.50 10.65
N VAL A 97 5.95 -0.51 10.61
CA VAL A 97 6.32 -1.35 11.76
C VAL A 97 7.79 -1.13 12.06
N HIS A 98 8.08 -0.87 13.33
CA HIS A 98 9.43 -0.58 13.80
C HIS A 98 9.92 -1.54 14.89
N ASN A 99 9.02 -2.28 15.55
CA ASN A 99 9.34 -3.22 16.62
C ASN A 99 8.37 -4.42 16.60
N VAL A 100 8.81 -5.56 17.13
CA VAL A 100 8.05 -6.83 17.13
C VAL A 100 6.75 -6.75 17.96
N ASP A 101 6.71 -5.90 19.00
CA ASP A 101 5.52 -5.74 19.85
C ASP A 101 4.37 -4.97 19.15
N GLN A 102 4.59 -4.45 17.95
CA GLN A 102 3.60 -3.64 17.23
C GLN A 102 2.62 -4.46 16.40
N TRP A 103 2.93 -5.71 16.07
CA TRP A 103 2.05 -6.55 15.23
C TRP A 103 0.64 -6.69 15.80
N GLU A 104 0.52 -6.94 17.10
CA GLU A 104 -0.78 -7.03 17.79
C GLU A 104 -1.47 -5.67 17.94
N LYS A 105 -0.69 -4.60 18.11
CA LYS A 105 -1.24 -3.23 18.21
C LYS A 105 -1.89 -2.81 16.89
N ILE A 106 -1.29 -3.19 15.76
CA ILE A 106 -1.87 -2.98 14.44
C ILE A 106 -3.13 -3.85 14.25
N GLY A 107 -3.15 -5.09 14.77
CA GLY A 107 -4.38 -5.90 14.80
C GLY A 107 -5.52 -5.25 15.58
N LYS A 108 -5.20 -4.60 16.72
CA LYS A 108 -6.17 -3.80 17.50
C LYS A 108 -6.67 -2.59 16.72
N TYR A 109 -5.77 -1.87 16.05
CA TYR A 109 -6.13 -0.77 15.15
C TYR A 109 -7.06 -1.24 14.03
N ASN A 110 -6.69 -2.28 13.30
CA ASN A 110 -7.52 -2.82 12.21
C ASN A 110 -8.88 -3.30 12.73
N THR A 111 -8.93 -3.92 13.90
CA THR A 111 -10.19 -4.32 14.56
C THR A 111 -11.07 -3.11 14.87
N PHE A 112 -10.50 -2.08 15.49
CA PHE A 112 -11.21 -0.83 15.78
C PHE A 112 -11.77 -0.21 14.50
N MET A 113 -10.92 -0.01 13.49
CA MET A 113 -11.32 0.59 12.22
C MET A 113 -12.41 -0.22 11.52
N VAL A 114 -12.27 -1.55 11.42
CA VAL A 114 -13.32 -2.37 10.79
C VAL A 114 -14.63 -2.28 11.55
N ASN A 115 -14.62 -2.38 12.87
CA ASN A 115 -15.84 -2.32 13.68
C ASN A 115 -16.55 -0.97 13.56
N GLU A 116 -15.80 0.13 13.55
CA GLU A 116 -16.37 1.47 13.37
C GLU A 116 -16.90 1.70 11.96
N LEU A 117 -16.14 1.35 10.92
CA LEU A 117 -16.56 1.55 9.53
C LEU A 117 -17.75 0.65 9.15
N ARG A 118 -17.88 -0.54 9.73
CA ARG A 118 -19.02 -1.45 9.51
C ARG A 118 -20.36 -0.89 9.98
N LYS A 119 -20.37 0.16 10.81
CA LYS A 119 -21.60 0.89 11.17
C LYS A 119 -22.15 1.71 9.98
N PHE A 120 -21.33 1.98 8.97
CA PHE A 120 -21.64 2.88 7.86
C PHE A 120 -21.57 2.20 6.48
N THR A 121 -20.82 1.10 6.33
CA THR A 121 -20.67 0.41 5.04
C THR A 121 -20.60 -1.11 5.15
N ASN A 122 -21.25 -1.77 4.18
CA ASN A 122 -21.12 -3.21 3.94
C ASN A 122 -20.14 -3.56 2.80
N LYS A 123 -19.50 -2.55 2.19
CA LYS A 123 -18.53 -2.74 1.09
C LYS A 123 -17.26 -3.41 1.59
N VAL A 124 -16.41 -3.82 0.66
CA VAL A 124 -15.13 -4.47 1.00
C VAL A 124 -14.28 -3.50 1.83
N LEU A 125 -13.65 -4.01 2.89
CA LEU A 125 -12.61 -3.27 3.61
C LEU A 125 -11.27 -3.97 3.40
N ALA A 126 -10.21 -3.19 3.14
CA ALA A 126 -8.86 -3.71 3.01
C ALA A 126 -7.98 -3.20 4.17
N TYR A 127 -7.26 -4.10 4.82
CA TYR A 127 -6.10 -3.72 5.64
C TYR A 127 -4.82 -4.05 4.87
N SER A 128 -3.80 -3.19 4.99
CA SER A 128 -2.58 -3.31 4.20
C SER A 128 -1.49 -4.10 4.91
N MET A 129 -0.59 -4.71 4.12
CA MET A 129 0.72 -5.14 4.57
C MET A 129 1.50 -3.98 5.16
N ASN A 130 2.45 -4.28 6.05
CA ASN A 130 3.30 -3.26 6.65
C ASN A 130 4.43 -2.81 5.72
N ILE A 131 5.11 -1.74 6.09
CA ILE A 131 6.50 -1.46 5.66
C ILE A 131 7.42 -1.33 6.89
N PRO A 132 8.73 -1.61 6.78
CA PRO A 132 9.40 -2.19 5.62
C PRO A 132 8.99 -3.66 5.38
N VAL A 133 9.03 -4.09 4.12
CA VAL A 133 8.82 -5.50 3.73
C VAL A 133 10.18 -6.15 3.45
N ASP A 134 10.94 -6.39 4.52
CA ASP A 134 12.23 -7.09 4.46
C ASP A 134 12.19 -8.30 5.39
N LEU A 135 12.37 -9.49 4.80
CA LEU A 135 12.36 -10.77 5.53
C LEU A 135 13.55 -10.93 6.49
N ARG A 136 14.56 -10.07 6.38
CA ARG A 136 15.73 -10.03 7.27
C ARG A 136 15.69 -8.88 8.27
N SER A 137 14.60 -8.12 8.29
CA SER A 137 14.45 -6.96 9.16
C SER A 137 14.36 -7.37 10.65
N PRO A 138 14.87 -6.55 11.58
CA PRO A 138 14.75 -6.78 13.02
C PRO A 138 13.30 -6.75 13.53
N ILE A 139 12.32 -6.37 12.71
CA ILE A 139 10.90 -6.42 13.06
C ILE A 139 10.32 -7.85 13.03
N ASN A 140 11.13 -8.84 12.64
CA ASN A 140 10.75 -10.24 12.55
C ASN A 140 9.52 -10.45 11.65
N LEU A 141 9.64 -10.07 10.37
CA LEU A 141 8.57 -10.22 9.39
C LEU A 141 8.37 -11.71 9.06
N THR A 142 7.37 -12.33 9.68
CA THR A 142 6.94 -13.71 9.43
C THR A 142 5.44 -13.76 9.11
N ALA A 143 4.97 -14.91 8.61
CA ALA A 143 3.56 -15.11 8.33
C ALA A 143 2.69 -15.01 9.60
N GLU A 144 3.18 -15.51 10.73
CA GLU A 144 2.51 -15.48 12.03
C GLU A 144 2.40 -14.04 12.56
N ASN A 145 3.44 -13.24 12.38
CA ASN A 145 3.41 -11.84 12.79
C ASN A 145 2.50 -10.99 11.90
N LEU A 146 2.50 -11.22 10.58
CA LEU A 146 1.52 -10.61 9.68
C LEU A 146 0.08 -11.02 10.03
N ALA A 147 -0.14 -12.28 10.41
CA ALA A 147 -1.45 -12.78 10.81
C ALA A 147 -2.03 -12.07 12.04
N LYS A 148 -1.18 -11.56 12.94
CA LYS A 148 -1.61 -10.75 14.11
C LYS A 148 -2.23 -9.41 13.72
N MET A 149 -1.99 -8.91 12.50
CA MET A 149 -2.61 -7.68 12.00
C MET A 149 -4.08 -7.88 11.60
N LYS A 150 -4.57 -9.13 11.51
CA LYS A 150 -5.94 -9.44 11.12
C LYS A 150 -6.95 -8.75 12.06
N PRO A 151 -7.98 -8.04 11.54
CA PRO A 151 -9.09 -7.58 12.36
C PRO A 151 -9.90 -8.77 12.90
N GLN A 152 -10.46 -8.64 14.12
CA GLN A 152 -11.30 -9.68 14.72
C GLN A 152 -12.56 -9.97 13.89
N ASN A 153 -13.24 -8.92 13.42
CA ASN A 153 -14.28 -9.05 12.41
C ASN A 153 -13.63 -9.01 11.02
N SER A 154 -13.63 -10.13 10.31
CA SER A 154 -13.10 -10.22 8.94
C SER A 154 -14.18 -10.42 7.87
N THR A 155 -15.43 -10.06 8.17
CA THR A 155 -16.53 -10.15 7.20
C THR A 155 -16.34 -9.15 6.07
N ASN A 156 -16.28 -9.65 4.83
CA ASN A 156 -16.02 -8.86 3.63
C ASN A 156 -14.73 -8.01 3.74
N VAL A 157 -13.68 -8.62 4.31
CA VAL A 157 -12.36 -8.02 4.47
C VAL A 157 -11.34 -8.73 3.57
N VAL A 158 -10.41 -7.96 2.99
CA VAL A 158 -9.28 -8.47 2.21
C VAL A 158 -7.94 -7.98 2.81
N PHE A 159 -6.88 -8.73 2.59
CA PHE A 159 -5.52 -8.35 3.00
C PHE A 159 -4.77 -7.79 1.79
N LYS A 160 -4.55 -6.47 1.76
CA LYS A 160 -3.86 -5.78 0.68
C LYS A 160 -2.35 -5.97 0.78
N ILE A 161 -1.72 -6.39 -0.31
CA ILE A 161 -0.26 -6.46 -0.43
C ILE A 161 0.20 -5.69 -1.67
N SER A 162 1.46 -5.26 -1.65
CA SER A 162 2.13 -4.66 -2.81
C SER A 162 3.25 -5.58 -3.30
N ILE A 163 3.31 -5.86 -4.60
CA ILE A 163 4.33 -6.69 -5.24
C ILE A 163 5.16 -5.83 -6.20
N TYR A 164 6.36 -5.47 -5.74
CA TYR A 164 7.33 -4.73 -6.54
C TYR A 164 8.53 -5.62 -6.87
N GLY A 165 8.61 -6.00 -8.15
CA GLY A 165 9.55 -6.98 -8.70
C GLY A 165 8.85 -8.25 -9.19
N LEU A 166 9.45 -8.93 -10.17
CA LEU A 166 8.88 -10.16 -10.75
C LEU A 166 8.59 -11.21 -9.67
N PRO A 167 7.47 -11.96 -9.75
CA PRO A 167 7.11 -12.99 -8.79
C PRO A 167 7.90 -14.27 -9.04
N SER A 168 9.20 -14.12 -9.29
CA SER A 168 10.16 -15.18 -9.61
C SER A 168 11.46 -14.96 -8.85
N GLY A 169 12.31 -15.98 -8.82
CA GLY A 169 13.54 -15.98 -8.02
C GLY A 169 13.27 -16.18 -6.53
N SER A 170 14.33 -16.53 -5.79
CA SER A 170 14.21 -17.02 -4.41
C SER A 170 13.61 -15.98 -3.46
N TYR A 171 14.07 -14.73 -3.52
CA TYR A 171 13.66 -13.70 -2.57
C TYR A 171 12.21 -13.23 -2.77
N GLN A 172 11.81 -12.88 -4.00
CA GLN A 172 10.45 -12.40 -4.27
C GLN A 172 9.41 -13.51 -4.09
N GLN A 173 9.75 -14.75 -4.46
CA GLN A 173 8.90 -15.90 -4.19
C GLN A 173 8.76 -16.14 -2.69
N GLN A 174 9.82 -16.03 -1.90
CA GLN A 174 9.75 -16.16 -0.45
C GLN A 174 8.89 -15.05 0.19
N ARG A 175 8.97 -13.81 -0.31
CA ARG A 175 8.11 -12.70 0.13
C ARG A 175 6.63 -12.99 -0.17
N LEU A 176 6.31 -13.35 -1.40
CA LEU A 176 4.94 -13.72 -1.79
C LEU A 176 4.41 -14.90 -0.95
N ASN A 177 5.23 -15.94 -0.77
CA ASN A 177 4.89 -17.10 0.07
C ASN A 177 4.63 -16.72 1.53
N THR A 178 5.31 -15.70 2.06
CA THR A 178 5.08 -15.21 3.42
C THR A 178 3.68 -14.60 3.55
N PHE A 179 3.24 -13.82 2.56
CA PHE A 179 1.87 -13.29 2.51
C PHE A 179 0.81 -14.37 2.29
N LEU A 180 1.08 -15.34 1.40
CA LEU A 180 0.18 -16.49 1.18
C LEU A 180 -0.01 -17.31 2.46
N LYS A 181 1.07 -17.56 3.21
CA LYS A 181 0.98 -18.24 4.51
C LYS A 181 0.17 -17.43 5.52
N ALA A 182 0.36 -16.11 5.59
CA ALA A 182 -0.43 -15.25 6.48
C ALA A 182 -1.94 -15.27 6.10
N SER A 183 -2.24 -15.23 4.81
CA SER A 183 -3.61 -15.41 4.27
C SER A 183 -4.19 -16.76 4.70
N ASN A 184 -3.42 -17.84 4.62
CA ASN A 184 -3.87 -19.17 5.04
C ASN A 184 -4.12 -19.27 6.55
N ILE A 185 -3.26 -18.66 7.39
CA ILE A 185 -3.44 -18.62 8.85
C ILE A 185 -4.72 -17.85 9.21
N THR A 186 -4.97 -16.74 8.53
CA THR A 186 -6.06 -15.82 8.88
C THR A 186 -7.40 -16.17 8.23
N GLY A 187 -7.37 -16.90 7.12
CA GLY A 187 -8.53 -17.12 6.24
C GLY A 187 -8.96 -15.87 5.47
N VAL A 188 -8.17 -14.79 5.48
CA VAL A 188 -8.49 -13.54 4.77
C VAL A 188 -7.84 -13.58 3.39
N PRO A 189 -8.60 -13.41 2.29
CA PRO A 189 -8.05 -13.48 0.94
C PRO A 189 -7.12 -12.30 0.64
N LEU A 190 -6.10 -12.54 -0.19
CA LEU A 190 -5.16 -11.52 -0.63
C LEU A 190 -5.73 -10.65 -1.76
N TYR A 191 -5.52 -9.35 -1.65
CA TYR A 191 -5.72 -8.35 -2.70
C TYR A 191 -4.35 -7.76 -3.06
N ILE A 192 -3.95 -7.80 -4.33
CA ILE A 192 -2.70 -7.16 -4.78
C ILE A 192 -3.02 -5.72 -5.15
N GLY A 193 -3.05 -4.85 -4.16
CA GLY A 193 -3.46 -3.45 -4.33
C GLY A 193 -2.47 -2.59 -5.09
N GLU A 194 -1.22 -3.03 -5.19
CA GLU A 194 -0.21 -2.42 -6.03
C GLU A 194 0.70 -3.51 -6.59
N TRP A 195 0.94 -3.51 -7.89
CA TRP A 195 2.03 -4.31 -8.46
C TRP A 195 2.66 -3.64 -9.66
N ASN A 196 3.99 -3.84 -9.78
CA ASN A 196 4.79 -3.57 -10.97
C ASN A 196 6.20 -4.16 -10.82
N ASN A 197 7.05 -4.04 -11.83
CA ASN A 197 8.49 -4.21 -11.68
C ASN A 197 9.13 -2.88 -11.25
N VAL A 198 9.58 -2.78 -10.00
CA VAL A 198 10.32 -1.61 -9.51
C VAL A 198 11.63 -2.09 -8.94
N LEU A 199 12.68 -1.95 -9.74
CA LEU A 199 14.05 -2.25 -9.35
C LEU A 199 14.78 -0.94 -9.05
N ARG A 200 15.55 -0.96 -7.96
CA ARG A 200 16.29 0.20 -7.49
C ARG A 200 17.78 -0.10 -7.51
N GLU A 201 18.54 0.85 -8.01
CA GLU A 201 19.99 0.84 -7.95
C GLU A 201 20.46 1.88 -6.93
N GLN A 202 21.61 1.61 -6.33
CA GLN A 202 22.26 2.56 -5.44
C GLN A 202 23.01 3.59 -6.29
N THR A 203 22.66 4.86 -6.15
CA THR A 203 23.37 6.00 -6.75
C THR A 203 23.89 6.92 -5.64
N ILE A 204 24.81 7.82 -6.00
CA ILE A 204 25.29 8.87 -5.10
C ILE A 204 24.57 10.16 -5.47
N ASN A 205 23.88 10.79 -4.51
CA ASN A 205 23.24 12.08 -4.74
C ASN A 205 24.29 13.23 -4.79
N GLU A 206 23.84 14.43 -5.12
CA GLU A 206 24.68 15.65 -5.22
C GLU A 206 25.43 16.00 -3.91
N GLU A 207 24.99 15.42 -2.78
CA GLU A 207 25.57 15.62 -1.45
C GLU A 207 26.55 14.49 -1.05
N GLY A 208 26.85 13.55 -1.95
CA GLY A 208 27.74 12.41 -1.68
C GLY A 208 27.09 11.25 -0.92
N ASN A 209 25.76 11.29 -0.70
CA ASN A 209 25.03 10.26 0.02
C ASN A 209 24.57 9.13 -0.91
N ALA A 210 24.73 7.90 -0.46
CA ALA A 210 24.11 6.73 -1.09
C ALA A 210 22.59 6.80 -1.01
N VAL A 211 21.93 6.84 -2.16
CA VAL A 211 20.48 6.84 -2.32
C VAL A 211 20.05 5.71 -3.25
N PHE A 212 18.89 5.11 -3.01
CA PHE A 212 18.33 4.10 -3.90
C PHE A 212 17.32 4.74 -4.85
N GLN A 213 17.69 4.89 -6.11
CA GLN A 213 16.84 5.43 -7.17
C GLN A 213 16.26 4.30 -8.01
N ILE A 214 15.10 4.53 -8.61
CA ILE A 214 14.50 3.55 -9.52
C ILE A 214 15.39 3.49 -10.77
N ASN A 215 15.87 2.29 -11.12
CA ASN A 215 16.58 2.09 -12.38
C ASN A 215 15.52 1.91 -13.48
N PRO A 216 15.41 2.83 -14.44
CA PRO A 216 14.34 2.78 -15.43
C PRO A 216 14.49 1.63 -16.43
N PHE A 217 15.72 1.19 -16.70
CA PHE A 217 16.01 0.10 -17.63
C PHE A 217 15.68 -1.26 -16.99
N GLU A 218 16.12 -1.48 -15.75
CA GLU A 218 15.84 -2.71 -15.03
C GLU A 218 14.37 -2.82 -14.59
N SER A 219 13.71 -1.68 -14.37
CA SER A 219 12.27 -1.65 -14.04
C SER A 219 11.36 -1.78 -15.27
N ASP A 220 11.88 -1.79 -16.50
CA ASP A 220 11.06 -2.05 -17.68
C ASP A 220 10.43 -3.45 -17.58
N ILE A 221 9.28 -3.62 -18.22
CA ILE A 221 8.63 -4.93 -18.36
C ILE A 221 8.29 -5.20 -19.82
N ASN A 222 8.48 -6.44 -20.24
CA ASN A 222 8.01 -6.95 -21.51
C ASN A 222 6.67 -7.71 -21.35
N GLN A 223 6.10 -8.15 -22.47
CA GLN A 223 4.82 -8.88 -22.47
C GLN A 223 4.87 -10.19 -21.68
N GLN A 224 5.99 -10.93 -21.73
CA GLN A 224 6.13 -12.21 -21.05
C GLN A 224 6.12 -12.01 -19.52
N GLU A 225 6.76 -10.95 -19.05
CA GLU A 225 6.80 -10.56 -17.63
C GLU A 225 5.43 -10.07 -17.14
N ALA A 226 4.73 -9.25 -17.93
CA ALA A 226 3.35 -8.87 -17.63
C ALA A 226 2.43 -10.10 -17.53
N ASN A 227 2.56 -11.04 -18.48
CA ASN A 227 1.84 -12.31 -18.44
C ASN A 227 2.20 -13.14 -17.21
N LEU A 228 3.48 -13.18 -16.81
CA LEU A 228 3.95 -13.91 -15.64
C LEU A 228 3.28 -13.38 -14.36
N PHE A 229 3.23 -12.06 -14.16
CA PHE A 229 2.53 -11.46 -13.01
C PHE A 229 1.06 -11.89 -12.98
N VAL A 230 0.32 -11.58 -14.05
CA VAL A 230 -1.13 -11.78 -14.11
C VAL A 230 -1.49 -13.27 -13.99
N LYS A 231 -0.74 -14.15 -14.66
CA LYS A 231 -0.92 -15.61 -14.57
C LYS A 231 -0.63 -16.10 -13.16
N THR A 232 0.46 -15.67 -12.54
CA THR A 232 0.81 -16.07 -11.16
C THR A 232 -0.31 -15.68 -10.19
N PHE A 233 -0.84 -14.46 -10.30
CA PHE A 233 -1.93 -14.00 -9.44
C PHE A 233 -3.22 -14.79 -9.67
N LYS A 234 -3.53 -15.14 -10.92
CA LYS A 234 -4.65 -16.00 -11.26
C LYS A 234 -4.51 -17.39 -10.68
N ASP A 235 -3.37 -18.04 -10.89
CA ASP A 235 -3.11 -19.41 -10.43
C ASP A 235 -3.14 -19.52 -8.90
N LEU A 236 -2.75 -18.45 -8.20
CA LEU A 236 -2.83 -18.36 -6.74
C LEU A 236 -4.23 -18.02 -6.20
N GLY A 237 -5.20 -17.75 -7.08
CA GLY A 237 -6.56 -17.38 -6.65
C GLY A 237 -6.63 -16.06 -5.90
N ILE A 238 -5.78 -15.10 -6.27
CA ILE A 238 -5.78 -13.75 -5.67
C ILE A 238 -7.14 -13.07 -5.93
N TRP A 239 -7.69 -12.42 -4.90
CA TRP A 239 -9.04 -11.85 -4.95
C TRP A 239 -9.19 -10.68 -5.93
N GLY A 240 -8.14 -9.89 -6.10
CA GLY A 240 -8.11 -8.76 -7.03
C GLY A 240 -6.70 -8.21 -7.19
N LEU A 241 -6.51 -7.37 -8.21
CA LEU A 241 -5.23 -6.75 -8.51
C LEU A 241 -5.41 -5.31 -9.02
N ALA A 242 -4.45 -4.45 -8.71
CA ALA A 242 -4.36 -3.09 -9.26
C ALA A 242 -2.91 -2.77 -9.64
N TYR A 243 -2.71 -2.35 -10.90
CA TYR A 243 -1.39 -2.05 -11.45
C TYR A 243 -0.91 -0.67 -10.99
N TRP A 244 0.34 -0.58 -10.53
CA TRP A 244 0.98 0.68 -10.22
C TRP A 244 1.83 1.14 -11.42
N LYS A 245 1.44 2.12 -12.24
CA LYS A 245 0.37 3.07 -11.95
C LYS A 245 -0.30 3.68 -13.19
N TRP A 246 -1.44 4.30 -12.92
CA TRP A 246 -2.13 5.23 -13.78
C TRP A 246 -2.05 6.62 -13.13
N ASP A 247 -1.27 7.53 -13.69
CA ASP A 247 -1.03 8.86 -13.11
C ASP A 247 -1.05 9.95 -14.19
N TYR A 248 -1.77 11.04 -13.96
CA TYR A 248 -1.83 12.17 -14.89
C TYR A 248 -0.72 13.21 -14.62
N VAL A 249 -0.01 13.11 -13.50
CA VAL A 249 1.12 13.99 -13.20
C VAL A 249 2.33 13.53 -14.00
N THR A 250 2.85 14.40 -14.88
CA THR A 250 4.06 14.14 -15.66
C THR A 250 5.25 13.88 -14.72
N GLN A 251 5.79 12.66 -14.73
CA GLN A 251 6.98 12.30 -13.96
C GLN A 251 8.17 12.04 -14.88
N GLN A 252 9.38 12.30 -14.36
CA GLN A 252 10.63 12.11 -15.10
C GLN A 252 11.03 10.64 -15.31
N THR A 253 10.30 9.69 -14.71
CA THR A 253 10.49 8.25 -14.90
C THR A 253 9.31 7.67 -15.70
N PRO A 254 9.36 7.74 -17.04
CA PRO A 254 8.22 7.39 -17.92
C PRO A 254 7.95 5.88 -18.04
N ASN A 255 8.82 5.04 -17.49
CA ASN A 255 8.92 3.62 -17.81
C ASN A 255 7.95 2.70 -17.04
N PHE A 256 6.95 3.24 -16.35
CA PHE A 256 5.96 2.41 -15.61
C PHE A 256 4.57 3.03 -15.43
N ASN A 257 4.33 4.23 -15.97
CA ASN A 257 2.97 4.78 -16.01
C ASN A 257 2.22 4.16 -17.18
N LEU A 258 0.94 3.82 -17.05
CA LEU A 258 0.14 3.28 -18.16
C LEU A 258 -0.23 4.33 -19.21
N ILE A 259 -0.12 5.61 -18.83
CA ILE A 259 -0.52 6.75 -19.66
C ILE A 259 0.56 7.82 -19.74
N SER A 260 0.45 8.67 -20.74
CA SER A 260 1.09 9.98 -20.81
C SER A 260 0.03 11.06 -21.07
N ILE A 261 0.34 12.30 -20.71
CA ILE A 261 -0.52 13.44 -21.00
C ILE A 261 0.06 14.19 -22.20
N GLY A 262 -0.71 14.25 -23.28
CA GLY A 262 -0.37 14.99 -24.49
C GLY A 262 -0.35 16.50 -24.24
N LYS A 263 0.23 17.26 -25.17
CA LYS A 263 0.35 18.73 -25.05
C LYS A 263 -1.00 19.46 -24.84
N ASN A 264 -2.10 18.86 -25.30
CA ASN A 264 -3.45 19.41 -25.19
C ASN A 264 -4.23 18.90 -23.97
N GLY A 265 -3.60 18.10 -23.10
CA GLY A 265 -4.26 17.46 -21.95
C GLY A 265 -4.87 16.09 -22.26
N ASP A 266 -4.75 15.60 -23.50
CA ASP A 266 -5.27 14.29 -23.88
C ASP A 266 -4.52 13.15 -23.17
N ILE A 267 -5.28 12.15 -22.68
CA ILE A 267 -4.71 10.93 -22.10
C ILE A 267 -4.33 9.98 -23.23
N ILE A 268 -3.06 9.62 -23.31
CA ILE A 268 -2.52 8.70 -24.32
C ILE A 268 -2.02 7.45 -23.61
N THR A 269 -2.59 6.30 -23.93
CA THR A 269 -2.10 4.99 -23.45
C THR A 269 -0.77 4.64 -24.12
N ASN A 270 0.15 4.03 -23.37
CA ASN A 270 1.46 3.65 -23.90
C ASN A 270 1.64 2.11 -23.98
N LYS A 271 2.88 1.65 -24.24
CA LYS A 271 3.19 0.22 -24.38
C LYS A 271 2.79 -0.60 -23.15
N TYR A 272 2.90 -0.04 -21.94
CA TYR A 272 2.59 -0.75 -20.69
C TYR A 272 1.09 -1.00 -20.54
N PHE A 273 0.27 -0.06 -20.99
CA PHE A 273 -1.19 -0.27 -21.06
C PHE A 273 -1.54 -1.43 -21.98
N GLY A 274 -0.99 -1.45 -23.20
CA GLY A 274 -1.20 -2.56 -24.14
C GLY A 274 -0.74 -3.91 -23.57
N GLN A 275 0.41 -3.92 -22.89
CA GLN A 275 0.93 -5.14 -22.26
C GLN A 275 0.04 -5.65 -21.13
N LEU A 276 -0.42 -4.76 -20.25
CA LEU A 276 -1.34 -5.08 -19.16
C LEU A 276 -2.67 -5.59 -19.70
N GLN A 277 -3.24 -4.89 -20.69
CA GLN A 277 -4.49 -5.29 -21.34
C GLN A 277 -4.38 -6.71 -21.91
N ALA A 278 -3.36 -6.98 -22.72
CA ALA A 278 -3.15 -8.30 -23.30
C ALA A 278 -2.92 -9.38 -22.22
N ALA A 279 -2.19 -9.07 -21.14
CA ALA A 279 -1.98 -10.01 -20.05
C ALA A 279 -3.29 -10.34 -19.32
N LEU A 280 -4.14 -9.35 -19.07
CA LEU A 280 -5.47 -9.54 -18.48
C LEU A 280 -6.39 -10.33 -19.40
N GLU A 281 -6.45 -10.01 -20.70
CA GLU A 281 -7.28 -10.72 -21.67
C GLU A 281 -6.85 -12.19 -21.83
N ASN A 282 -5.55 -12.46 -21.89
CA ASN A 282 -5.04 -13.83 -22.06
C ASN A 282 -5.30 -14.73 -20.84
N ASN A 283 -5.34 -14.16 -19.65
CA ASN A 283 -5.47 -14.92 -18.40
C ASN A 283 -6.89 -14.88 -17.84
N TYR A 284 -7.59 -13.75 -17.88
CA TYR A 284 -8.92 -13.56 -17.31
C TYR A 284 -10.01 -13.33 -18.36
N GLY A 285 -9.65 -13.05 -19.61
CA GLY A 285 -10.62 -12.99 -20.68
C GLY A 285 -11.34 -14.33 -20.79
N ASN A 286 -12.67 -14.28 -20.86
CA ASN A 286 -13.47 -15.45 -21.18
C ASN A 286 -12.96 -15.98 -22.52
N LYS A 287 -12.22 -17.09 -22.51
CA LYS A 287 -12.22 -17.98 -23.66
C LYS A 287 -13.63 -18.54 -23.72
N ALA A 288 -14.52 -17.81 -24.40
CA ALA A 288 -15.72 -18.41 -24.94
C ALA A 288 -15.25 -19.68 -25.63
N SER A 289 -15.74 -20.80 -25.12
CA SER A 289 -15.43 -22.14 -25.60
C SER A 289 -15.55 -22.14 -27.12
N GLN A 290 -14.43 -22.29 -27.82
CA GLN A 290 -14.42 -22.78 -29.20
C GLN A 290 -14.53 -24.30 -29.15
#